data_AF-A0A8H4AUU5-F1
#
_entry.id   AF-A0A8H4AUU5-F1
#
_cell.length_a   1.000
_cell.length_b   1.000
_cell.length_c   1.000
_cell.angle_alpha   90.00
_cell.angle_beta   90.00
_cell.angle_gamma   90.00
#
_symmetry.space_group_name_H-M   'P 1'
#
loop_
_entity.id
_entity.type
_entity.pdbx_description
1 polymer ?
#
loop_
_entity_poly.entity_id
_entity_poly.type
_entity_poly.pdbx_seq_one_letter_code
_entity_poly.pdbx_strand_id
1 'polypeptide(L)'
;MYGNVGLSTPRGSGTNGYVVRNLSYIKTRKDNVQYESLDEIKAKSSSYLNRKPNKDILKHEKKRQVEIKCIDLRQQLEEAGQTEEEIEERVNAFRNALLSAVDAVKDDKNIQEHQVHQLTQAKAVENEKMMKALGIRPNNYVEGASFDRELQAQKKIERAAQREKEMEERQKRKAEHEQEIREQEKRLKRKAEREQEIREQEKREHEKRLKRKAEREQEIREQERRYKKKSRSKD
;
A
#
# COMPACT_ATOMS: atom_id res chain seq x y z
N MET A 1 69.46 29.39 20.62
CA MET A 1 68.35 28.49 20.97
C MET A 1 67.59 28.14 19.70
N TYR A 2 67.51 26.87 19.30
CA TYR A 2 66.83 26.47 18.06
C TYR A 2 65.55 25.71 18.43
N GLY A 3 64.38 26.20 18.00
CA GLY A 3 63.08 25.55 18.25
C GLY A 3 62.72 25.29 19.72
N ASN A 4 63.09 26.20 20.63
CA ASN A 4 62.91 26.08 22.10
C ASN A 4 63.57 24.84 22.74
N VAL A 5 64.51 24.19 22.07
CA VAL A 5 65.27 23.04 22.60
C VAL A 5 66.76 23.41 22.69
N GLY A 6 67.41 23.01 23.79
CA GLY A 6 68.84 23.22 24.03
C GLY A 6 69.18 24.45 24.90
N LEU A 7 70.49 24.70 25.06
CA LEU A 7 71.02 25.82 25.83
C LEU A 7 71.05 27.11 25.00
N SER A 8 70.92 28.27 25.66
CA SER A 8 71.08 29.58 25.00
C SER A 8 72.54 29.83 24.60
N THR A 9 73.47 29.52 25.50
CA THR A 9 74.92 29.51 25.25
C THR A 9 75.55 28.28 25.92
N PRO A 10 76.56 27.63 25.30
CA PRO A 10 77.26 26.49 25.91
C PRO A 10 78.24 26.90 27.01
N ARG A 11 78.64 28.18 27.06
CA ARG A 11 79.58 28.73 28.04
C ARG A 11 79.01 28.62 29.45
N GLY A 12 79.76 28.03 30.37
CA GLY A 12 79.34 27.80 31.76
C GLY A 12 78.57 26.50 31.99
N SER A 13 78.16 25.78 30.94
CA SER A 13 77.47 24.48 31.07
C SER A 13 78.40 23.28 31.29
N GLY A 14 79.71 23.45 31.07
CA GLY A 14 80.68 22.36 31.14
C GLY A 14 80.57 21.33 30.02
N THR A 15 79.78 21.61 28.97
CA THR A 15 79.61 20.72 27.80
C THR A 15 79.77 21.49 26.49
N ASN A 16 79.90 20.76 25.37
CA ASN A 16 80.03 21.37 24.03
C ASN A 16 78.71 21.98 23.50
N GLY A 17 77.59 21.84 24.22
CA GLY A 17 76.27 22.33 23.78
C GLY A 17 75.63 21.54 22.64
N TYR A 18 76.08 20.32 22.38
CA TYR A 18 75.53 19.47 21.32
C TYR A 18 74.19 18.87 21.75
N VAL A 19 73.14 19.09 20.95
CA VAL A 19 71.76 18.65 21.24
C VAL A 19 71.34 17.59 20.23
N VAL A 20 70.98 16.40 20.71
CA VAL A 20 70.48 15.30 19.88
C VAL A 20 68.98 15.14 20.08
N ARG A 21 68.26 14.85 19.00
CA ARG A 21 66.83 14.49 19.09
C ARG A 21 66.66 13.16 19.84
N ASN A 22 65.65 13.05 20.68
CA ASN A 22 65.32 11.77 21.32
C ASN A 22 64.77 10.79 20.27
N LEU A 23 65.50 9.70 20.01
CA LEU A 23 65.12 8.64 19.06
C LEU A 23 63.94 7.80 19.56
N SER A 24 63.80 7.66 20.88
CA SER A 24 62.74 6.88 21.52
C SER A 24 61.46 7.69 21.76
N TYR A 25 61.44 8.98 21.40
CA TYR A 25 60.25 9.81 21.56
C TYR A 25 59.21 9.43 20.50
N ILE A 26 58.17 8.72 20.94
CA ILE A 26 57.01 8.40 20.12
C ILE A 26 56.17 9.68 20.02
N LYS A 27 56.18 10.31 18.84
CA LYS A 27 55.27 11.42 18.55
C LYS A 27 53.84 10.89 18.64
N THR A 28 53.05 11.39 19.59
CA THR A 28 51.62 11.10 19.62
C THR A 28 51.05 11.54 18.27
N ARG A 29 50.40 10.61 17.56
CA ARG A 29 49.62 11.01 16.39
C ARG A 29 48.58 11.97 16.94
N LYS A 30 48.60 13.23 16.52
CA LYS A 30 47.42 14.06 16.71
C LYS A 30 46.31 13.28 16.05
N ASP A 31 45.27 12.94 16.80
CA ASP A 31 44.02 12.41 16.27
C ASP A 31 43.36 13.51 15.43
N ASN A 32 43.97 13.84 14.30
CA ASN A 32 43.30 14.45 13.16
C ASN A 32 42.53 13.33 12.44
N VAL A 33 41.83 12.48 13.18
CA VAL A 33 40.67 11.81 12.61
C VAL A 33 39.64 12.92 12.54
N GLN A 34 39.63 13.61 11.40
CA GLN A 34 38.49 14.45 11.04
C GLN A 34 37.31 13.49 10.98
N TYR A 35 36.57 13.37 12.08
CA TYR A 35 35.29 12.68 12.05
C TYR A 35 34.46 13.46 11.04
N GLU A 36 34.13 12.80 9.94
CA GLU A 36 33.24 13.39 8.94
C GLU A 36 32.00 13.87 9.69
N SER A 37 31.62 15.12 9.44
CA SER A 37 30.41 15.65 10.05
C SER A 37 29.23 14.76 9.67
N LEU A 38 28.21 14.69 10.53
CA LEU A 38 27.00 13.91 10.21
C LEU A 38 26.41 14.32 8.84
N ASP A 39 26.59 15.58 8.45
CA ASP A 39 26.19 16.11 7.15
C ASP A 39 27.06 15.57 5.99
N GLU A 40 28.37 15.44 6.17
CA GLU A 40 29.26 14.81 5.18
C GLU A 40 28.96 13.31 5.02
N ILE A 41 28.70 12.60 6.12
CA ILE A 41 28.32 11.18 6.11
C ILE A 41 26.97 11.01 5.40
N LYS A 42 26.02 11.92 5.62
CA LYS A 42 24.72 11.93 4.95
C LYS A 42 24.86 12.26 3.45
N ALA A 43 25.70 13.21 3.09
CA ALA A 43 25.97 13.57 1.70
C ALA A 43 26.60 12.40 0.93
N LYS A 44 27.56 11.70 1.54
CA LYS A 44 28.18 10.50 0.94
C LYS A 44 27.21 9.34 0.88
N SER A 45 26.55 8.99 1.98
CA SER A 45 25.65 7.83 2.02
C SER A 45 24.48 7.96 1.04
N SER A 46 23.85 9.13 0.95
CA SER A 46 22.76 9.36 -0.02
C SER A 46 23.24 9.26 -1.48
N SER A 47 24.46 9.70 -1.78
CA SER A 47 25.03 9.64 -3.13
C SER A 47 25.32 8.20 -3.58
N TYR A 48 25.84 7.34 -2.68
CA TYR A 48 26.14 5.95 -3.01
C TYR A 48 24.91 5.03 -2.96
N LEU A 49 23.97 5.26 -2.03
CA LEU A 49 22.80 4.38 -1.85
C LEU A 49 21.71 4.62 -2.90
N ASN A 50 21.56 5.85 -3.41
CA ASN A 50 20.44 6.23 -4.28
C ASN A 50 20.84 6.41 -5.75
N ARG A 51 21.98 5.85 -6.20
CA ARG A 51 22.37 5.96 -7.60
C ARG A 51 21.40 5.18 -8.48
N LYS A 52 20.55 5.91 -9.22
CA LYS A 52 19.61 5.32 -10.17
C LYS A 52 20.36 4.48 -11.22
N PRO A 53 19.78 3.36 -11.68
CA PRO A 53 20.38 2.57 -12.74
C PRO A 53 20.48 3.42 -14.02
N ASN A 54 21.62 3.35 -14.70
CA ASN A 54 21.80 4.06 -15.96
C ASN A 54 21.06 3.30 -17.07
N LYS A 55 20.06 3.96 -17.69
CA LYS A 55 19.25 3.38 -18.75
C LYS A 55 20.06 3.01 -19.98
N ASP A 56 21.12 3.75 -20.29
CA ASP A 56 21.93 3.48 -21.46
C ASP A 56 22.71 2.18 -21.28
N ILE A 57 23.29 1.96 -20.09
CA ILE A 57 23.99 0.71 -19.77
C ILE A 57 23.04 -0.49 -19.84
N LEU A 58 21.80 -0.34 -19.35
CA LEU A 58 20.79 -1.39 -19.46
C LEU A 58 20.44 -1.70 -20.93
N LYS A 59 20.27 -0.68 -21.78
CA LYS A 59 20.04 -0.86 -23.22
C LYS A 59 21.23 -1.52 -23.91
N HIS A 60 22.45 -1.15 -23.53
CA HIS A 60 23.66 -1.76 -24.06
C HIS A 60 23.75 -3.24 -23.69
N GLU A 61 23.43 -3.61 -22.45
CA GLU A 61 23.42 -5.03 -22.06
C GLU A 61 22.38 -5.82 -22.84
N LYS A 62 21.18 -5.28 -23.07
CA LYS A 62 20.16 -5.92 -23.91
C LYS A 62 20.64 -6.13 -25.35
N LYS A 63 21.28 -5.13 -25.95
CA LYS A 63 21.87 -5.25 -27.30
C LYS A 63 23.00 -6.28 -27.32
N ARG A 64 23.85 -6.30 -26.29
CA ARG A 64 24.92 -7.27 -26.12
C ARG A 64 24.37 -8.70 -26.05
N GLN A 65 23.28 -8.93 -25.33
CA GLN A 65 22.60 -10.23 -25.29
C GLN A 65 22.07 -10.67 -26.66
N VAL A 66 21.61 -9.75 -27.50
CA VAL A 66 21.22 -10.07 -28.89
C VAL A 66 22.44 -10.52 -29.69
N GLU A 67 23.55 -9.78 -29.64
CA GLU A 67 24.75 -10.15 -30.39
C GLU A 67 25.34 -11.49 -29.92
N ILE A 68 25.30 -11.79 -28.62
CA ILE A 68 25.70 -13.11 -28.10
C ILE A 68 24.87 -14.21 -28.75
N LYS A 69 23.55 -14.06 -28.81
CA LYS A 69 22.66 -15.05 -29.47
C LYS A 69 22.94 -15.16 -30.98
N CYS A 70 23.29 -14.06 -31.64
CA CYS A 70 23.69 -14.08 -33.05
C CYS A 70 25.01 -14.83 -33.25
N ILE A 71 25.97 -14.68 -32.34
CA ILE A 71 27.24 -15.42 -32.35
C ILE A 71 26.99 -16.91 -32.14
N ASP A 72 26.16 -17.27 -31.15
CA ASP A 72 25.80 -18.68 -30.90
C ASP A 72 25.14 -19.32 -32.14
N LEU A 73 24.22 -18.60 -32.80
CA LEU A 73 23.58 -19.08 -34.03
C LEU A 73 24.61 -19.26 -35.15
N ARG A 74 25.50 -18.28 -35.33
CA ARG A 74 26.57 -18.36 -36.33
C ARG A 74 27.42 -19.61 -36.11
N GLN A 75 27.87 -19.86 -34.88
CA GLN A 75 28.66 -21.04 -34.54
C GLN A 75 27.92 -22.35 -34.87
N GLN A 76 26.62 -22.43 -34.57
CA GLN A 76 25.81 -23.61 -34.91
C GLN A 76 25.71 -23.87 -36.42
N LEU A 77 25.59 -22.81 -37.23
CA LEU A 77 25.52 -22.95 -38.69
C LEU A 77 26.88 -23.29 -39.31
N GLU A 78 27.98 -22.77 -38.73
CA GLU A 78 29.35 -23.16 -39.10
C GLU A 78 29.61 -24.64 -38.77
N GLU A 79 29.23 -25.12 -37.58
CA GLU A 79 29.32 -26.52 -37.19
C GLU A 79 28.47 -27.45 -38.08
N ALA A 80 27.34 -26.94 -38.59
CA ALA A 80 26.49 -27.63 -39.54
C ALA A 80 27.05 -27.64 -40.99
N GLY A 81 28.17 -26.95 -41.25
CA GLY A 81 28.84 -26.92 -42.55
C GLY A 81 28.12 -26.09 -43.62
N GLN A 82 27.38 -25.05 -43.21
CA GLN A 82 26.75 -24.11 -44.16
C GLN A 82 27.79 -23.20 -44.84
N THR A 83 27.42 -22.60 -45.98
CA THR A 83 28.26 -21.61 -46.66
C THR A 83 28.23 -20.26 -45.93
N GLU A 84 29.32 -19.49 -46.00
CA GLU A 84 29.45 -18.21 -45.30
C GLU A 84 28.32 -17.22 -45.68
N GLU A 85 27.91 -17.20 -46.95
CA GLU A 85 26.84 -16.34 -47.45
C GLU A 85 25.48 -16.68 -46.80
N GLU A 86 25.13 -17.96 -46.71
CA GLU A 86 23.89 -18.40 -46.06
C GLU A 86 23.89 -18.11 -44.55
N ILE A 87 25.05 -18.25 -43.92
CA ILE A 87 25.25 -17.95 -42.49
C ILE A 87 24.99 -16.46 -42.24
N GLU A 88 25.59 -15.57 -43.02
CA GLU A 88 25.40 -14.12 -42.87
C GLU A 88 23.95 -13.69 -43.07
N GLU A 89 23.27 -14.20 -44.10
CA GLU A 89 21.85 -13.89 -44.35
C GLU A 89 20.96 -14.31 -43.18
N ARG A 90 21.13 -15.55 -42.69
CA ARG A 90 20.34 -16.08 -41.57
C ARG A 90 20.61 -15.34 -40.27
N VAL A 91 21.87 -15.05 -39.97
CA VAL A 91 22.26 -14.30 -38.77
C VAL A 91 21.76 -12.85 -38.84
N ASN A 92 21.81 -12.20 -40.01
CA ASN A 92 21.26 -10.86 -40.19
C ASN A 92 19.74 -10.81 -40.04
N ALA A 93 19.02 -11.77 -40.62
CA ALA A 93 17.58 -11.90 -40.43
C ALA A 93 17.23 -12.11 -38.95
N PHE A 94 17.98 -12.98 -38.26
CA PHE A 94 17.81 -13.24 -36.83
C PHE A 94 18.13 -12.01 -35.96
N ARG A 95 19.21 -11.29 -36.26
CA ARG A 95 19.58 -10.04 -35.60
C ARG A 95 18.47 -9.00 -35.70
N ASN A 96 17.94 -8.78 -36.89
CA ASN A 96 16.85 -7.82 -37.12
C ASN A 96 15.57 -8.22 -36.37
N ALA A 97 15.22 -9.51 -36.38
CA ALA A 97 14.08 -10.03 -35.63
C ALA A 97 14.25 -9.80 -34.12
N LEU A 98 15.42 -10.13 -33.56
CA LEU A 98 15.68 -9.93 -32.13
C LEU A 98 15.70 -8.44 -31.76
N LEU A 99 16.37 -7.59 -32.53
CA LEU A 99 16.41 -6.14 -32.30
C LEU A 99 15.02 -5.52 -32.27
N SER A 100 14.10 -5.97 -33.14
CA SER A 100 12.71 -5.52 -33.13
C SER A 100 11.94 -5.92 -31.86
N ALA A 101 12.35 -7.02 -31.22
CA ALA A 101 11.71 -7.56 -30.02
C ALA A 101 12.41 -7.18 -28.71
N VAL A 102 13.59 -6.52 -28.74
CA VAL A 102 14.42 -6.24 -27.54
C VAL A 102 13.66 -5.56 -26.41
N ASP A 103 12.80 -4.60 -26.72
CA ASP A 103 12.07 -3.84 -25.72
C ASP A 103 10.92 -4.64 -25.08
N ALA A 104 10.42 -5.67 -25.77
CA ALA A 104 9.35 -6.54 -25.27
C ALA A 104 9.91 -7.69 -24.40
N VAL A 105 11.19 -8.02 -24.53
CA VAL A 105 11.84 -9.07 -23.74
C VAL A 105 11.95 -8.62 -22.29
N LYS A 106 11.37 -9.43 -21.40
CA LYS A 106 11.49 -9.25 -19.95
C LYS A 106 12.91 -9.54 -19.50
N ASP A 107 13.37 -8.76 -18.53
CA ASP A 107 14.70 -8.92 -17.96
C ASP A 107 14.82 -10.30 -17.26
N ASP A 108 15.95 -10.97 -17.46
CA ASP A 108 16.22 -12.26 -16.87
C ASP A 108 16.29 -12.17 -15.34
N LYS A 109 15.74 -13.18 -14.64
CA LYS A 109 15.76 -13.23 -13.18
C LYS A 109 17.12 -13.62 -12.61
N ASN A 110 17.99 -14.21 -13.42
CA ASN A 110 19.31 -14.69 -13.00
C ASN A 110 20.38 -13.61 -13.27
N ILE A 111 20.38 -12.58 -12.43
CA ILE A 111 21.30 -11.45 -12.54
C ILE A 111 22.63 -11.83 -11.88
N GLN A 112 23.73 -11.66 -12.61
CA GLN A 112 25.06 -11.95 -12.11
C GLN A 112 25.59 -10.84 -11.20
N GLU A 113 26.50 -11.15 -10.28
CA GLU A 113 27.04 -10.17 -9.32
C GLU A 113 27.70 -8.95 -9.98
N HIS A 114 28.33 -9.13 -11.15
CA HIS A 114 28.99 -8.06 -11.89
C HIS A 114 28.00 -7.13 -12.63
N GLN A 115 26.73 -7.50 -12.76
CA GLN A 115 25.69 -6.71 -13.45
C GLN A 115 25.07 -5.68 -12.50
N VAL A 116 25.90 -4.76 -12.00
CA VAL A 116 25.54 -3.78 -10.94
C VAL A 116 24.25 -3.02 -11.27
N HIS A 117 24.10 -2.52 -12.50
CA HIS A 117 22.93 -1.72 -12.88
C HIS A 117 21.63 -2.52 -12.94
N GLN A 118 21.68 -3.79 -13.36
CA GLN A 118 20.53 -4.68 -13.35
C GLN A 118 20.14 -5.03 -11.91
N LEU A 119 21.13 -5.31 -11.05
CA LEU A 119 20.89 -5.50 -9.60
C LEU A 119 20.25 -4.27 -8.96
N THR A 120 20.74 -3.07 -9.29
CA THR A 120 20.14 -1.82 -8.79
C THR A 120 18.71 -1.63 -9.28
N GLN A 121 18.43 -1.93 -10.56
CA GLN A 121 17.07 -1.85 -11.11
C GLN A 121 16.14 -2.87 -10.43
N ALA A 122 16.56 -4.11 -10.26
CA ALA A 122 15.80 -5.15 -9.59
C ALA A 122 15.50 -4.76 -8.13
N LYS A 123 16.53 -4.31 -7.39
CA LYS A 123 16.36 -3.79 -6.02
C LYS A 123 15.41 -2.59 -5.95
N ALA A 124 15.44 -1.69 -6.92
CA ALA A 124 14.52 -0.56 -6.96
C ALA A 124 13.06 -1.02 -7.12
N VAL A 125 12.80 -2.01 -7.99
CA VAL A 125 11.48 -2.62 -8.17
C VAL A 125 11.03 -3.37 -6.91
N GLU A 126 11.93 -4.13 -6.27
CA GLU A 126 11.66 -4.82 -5.00
C GLU A 126 11.35 -3.83 -3.88
N ASN A 127 12.12 -2.75 -3.76
CA ASN A 127 11.89 -1.69 -2.79
C ASN A 127 10.55 -0.99 -3.04
N GLU A 128 10.18 -0.72 -4.29
CA GLU A 128 8.87 -0.14 -4.62
C GLU A 128 7.73 -1.09 -4.23
N LYS A 129 7.88 -2.39 -4.50
CA LYS A 129 6.92 -3.41 -4.09
C LYS A 129 6.80 -3.49 -2.56
N MET A 130 7.91 -3.42 -1.84
CA MET A 130 7.95 -3.41 -0.38
C MET A 130 7.31 -2.13 0.18
N MET A 131 7.61 -0.95 -0.37
CA MET A 131 6.98 0.32 0.00
C MET A 131 5.46 0.25 -0.17
N LYS A 132 4.99 -0.29 -1.30
CA LYS A 132 3.56 -0.50 -1.55
C LYS A 132 2.93 -1.44 -0.52
N ALA A 133 3.60 -2.54 -0.18
CA ALA A 133 3.13 -3.49 0.84
C ALA A 133 3.04 -2.86 2.23
N LEU A 134 3.98 -1.97 2.58
CA LEU A 134 3.98 -1.21 3.84
C LEU A 134 3.02 -0.01 3.82
N GLY A 135 2.31 0.24 2.73
CA GLY A 135 1.39 1.38 2.59
C GLY A 135 2.11 2.74 2.47
N ILE A 136 3.41 2.73 2.15
CA ILE A 136 4.21 3.94 1.93
C ILE A 136 3.97 4.40 0.49
N ARG A 137 3.37 5.59 0.33
CA ARG A 137 3.12 6.19 -0.99
C ARG A 137 4.36 6.93 -1.47
N PRO A 138 4.83 6.72 -2.72
CA PRO A 138 6.04 7.36 -3.24
C PRO A 138 5.94 8.89 -3.26
N ASN A 139 4.76 9.45 -3.52
CA ASN A 139 4.58 10.90 -3.59
C ASN A 139 4.60 11.61 -2.22
N ASN A 140 4.32 10.88 -1.13
CA ASN A 140 4.22 11.45 0.21
C ASN A 140 5.41 11.07 1.11
N TYR A 141 6.29 10.22 0.59
CA TYR A 141 7.44 9.70 1.33
C TYR A 141 8.68 10.52 0.97
N VAL A 142 9.26 11.14 1.99
CA VAL A 142 10.53 11.86 1.91
C VAL A 142 11.49 11.18 2.87
N GLU A 143 12.62 10.73 2.36
CA GLU A 143 13.66 10.10 3.16
C GLU A 143 14.13 11.06 4.26
N GLY A 144 14.23 10.55 5.50
CA GLY A 144 14.64 11.35 6.65
C GLY A 144 13.58 12.27 7.25
N ALA A 145 12.39 12.42 6.64
CA ALA A 145 11.29 13.20 7.23
C ALA A 145 10.79 12.62 8.57
N SER A 146 11.11 11.36 8.88
CA SER A 146 10.86 10.76 10.17
C SER A 146 11.78 11.29 11.29
N PHE A 147 12.94 11.88 10.98
CA PHE A 147 13.82 12.42 12.02
C PHE A 147 13.49 13.87 12.39
N ASP A 148 12.69 14.56 11.57
CA ASP A 148 12.24 15.92 11.83
C ASP A 148 11.11 15.93 12.87
N ARG A 149 11.44 16.36 14.09
CA ARG A 149 10.53 16.38 15.23
C ARG A 149 9.33 17.29 15.02
N GLU A 150 9.51 18.42 14.32
CA GLU A 150 8.44 19.39 14.08
C GLU A 150 7.46 18.83 13.05
N LEU A 151 7.98 18.29 11.95
CA LEU A 151 7.18 17.67 10.90
C LEU A 151 6.39 16.46 11.43
N GLN A 152 6.99 15.66 12.32
CA GLN A 152 6.28 14.58 13.00
C GLN A 152 5.15 15.08 13.92
N ALA A 153 5.39 16.15 14.68
CA ALA A 153 4.37 16.73 15.56
C ALA A 153 3.17 17.24 14.75
N GLN A 154 3.42 17.94 13.64
CA GLN A 154 2.37 18.40 12.71
C GLN A 154 1.57 17.23 12.14
N LYS A 155 2.23 16.19 11.62
CA LYS A 155 1.54 14.98 11.11
C LYS A 155 0.72 14.27 12.18
N LYS A 156 1.16 14.29 13.45
CA LYS A 156 0.42 13.70 14.56
C LYS A 156 -0.87 14.48 14.86
N ILE A 157 -0.79 15.81 14.85
CA ILE A 157 -1.96 16.70 15.03
C ILE A 157 -2.94 16.50 13.87
N GLU A 158 -2.47 16.50 12.63
CA GLU A 158 -3.30 16.27 11.44
C GLU A 158 -4.01 14.92 11.50
N ARG A 159 -3.29 13.85 11.86
CA ARG A 159 -3.87 12.50 12.03
C ARG A 159 -4.85 12.44 13.21
N ALA A 160 -4.66 13.24 14.26
CA ALA A 160 -5.62 13.33 15.35
C ALA A 160 -6.91 14.02 14.88
N ALA A 161 -6.80 15.17 14.21
CA ALA A 161 -7.93 15.89 13.65
C ALA A 161 -8.70 15.07 12.60
N GLN A 162 -8.00 14.30 11.76
CA GLN A 162 -8.64 13.43 10.78
C GLN A 162 -9.45 12.29 11.44
N ARG A 163 -8.89 11.67 12.49
CA ARG A 163 -9.61 10.65 13.27
C ARG A 163 -10.81 11.23 14.01
N GLU A 164 -10.71 12.45 14.53
CA GLU A 164 -11.83 13.13 15.17
C GLU A 164 -12.97 13.38 14.18
N LYS A 165 -12.67 13.91 12.99
CA LYS A 165 -13.65 14.09 11.91
C LYS A 165 -14.30 12.78 11.47
N GLU A 166 -13.52 11.71 11.31
CA GLU A 166 -14.04 10.39 10.93
C GLU A 166 -14.94 9.80 12.03
N MET A 167 -14.58 9.97 13.31
CA MET A 167 -15.40 9.56 14.44
C MET A 167 -16.70 10.35 14.53
N GLU A 168 -16.66 11.67 14.29
CA GLU A 168 -17.84 12.52 14.23
C GLU A 168 -18.77 12.11 13.07
N GLU A 169 -18.24 11.86 11.88
CA GLU A 169 -19.01 11.38 10.74
C GLU A 169 -19.64 10.01 11.03
N ARG A 170 -18.88 9.10 11.67
CA ARG A 170 -19.40 7.80 12.08
C ARG A 170 -20.50 7.92 13.13
N GLN A 171 -20.40 8.87 14.06
CA GLN A 171 -21.46 9.14 15.04
C GLN A 171 -22.70 9.70 14.36
N LYS A 172 -22.55 10.62 13.41
CA LYS A 172 -23.65 11.16 12.60
C LYS A 172 -24.38 10.05 11.83
N ARG A 173 -23.64 9.21 11.10
CA ARG A 173 -24.21 8.06 10.36
C ARG A 173 -24.93 7.07 11.29
N LYS A 174 -24.40 6.83 12.49
CA LYS A 174 -25.08 5.97 13.49
C LYS A 174 -26.37 6.61 14.00
N ALA A 175 -26.36 7.91 14.29
CA ALA A 175 -27.54 8.63 14.75
C ALA A 175 -28.63 8.68 13.68
N GLU A 176 -28.26 8.90 12.40
CA GLU A 176 -29.18 8.83 11.26
C GLU A 176 -29.80 7.44 11.13
N HIS A 177 -28.98 6.38 11.19
CA HIS A 177 -29.46 5.01 11.11
C HIS A 177 -30.39 4.63 12.28
N GLU A 178 -30.08 5.09 13.50
CA GLU A 178 -30.94 4.88 14.67
C GLU A 178 -32.28 5.62 14.55
N GLN A 179 -32.26 6.83 13.98
CA GLN A 179 -33.49 7.56 13.67
C GLN A 179 -34.35 6.83 12.63
N GLU A 180 -33.74 6.31 11.56
CA GLU A 180 -34.44 5.52 10.54
C GLU A 180 -35.09 4.26 11.14
N ILE A 181 -34.37 3.51 11.97
CA ILE A 181 -34.93 2.34 12.67
C ILE A 181 -36.13 2.75 13.53
N ARG A 182 -35.99 3.84 14.31
CA ARG A 182 -37.05 4.33 15.18
C ARG A 182 -38.29 4.79 14.38
N GLU A 183 -38.10 5.38 13.20
CA GLU A 183 -39.19 5.72 12.29
C GLU A 183 -39.86 4.48 11.70
N GLN A 184 -39.09 3.46 11.31
CA GLN A 184 -39.62 2.19 10.82
C GLN A 184 -40.45 1.48 11.89
N GLU A 185 -39.95 1.39 13.12
CA GLU A 185 -40.69 0.83 14.25
C GLU A 185 -42.01 1.57 14.50
N LYS A 186 -42.00 2.91 14.48
CA LYS A 186 -43.21 3.72 14.59
C LYS A 186 -44.19 3.44 13.44
N ARG A 187 -43.71 3.28 12.21
CA ARG A 187 -44.55 2.94 11.04
C ARG A 187 -45.15 1.55 11.18
N LEU A 188 -44.38 0.56 11.64
CA LEU A 188 -44.86 -0.80 11.90
C LEU A 188 -45.91 -0.82 13.01
N LYS A 189 -45.68 -0.10 14.11
CA LYS A 189 -46.64 0.02 15.21
C LYS A 189 -47.96 0.63 14.76
N ARG A 190 -47.91 1.72 13.97
CA ARG A 190 -49.11 2.34 13.37
C ARG A 190 -49.83 1.40 12.40
N LYS A 191 -49.12 0.57 11.65
CA LYS A 191 -49.75 -0.45 10.77
C LYS A 191 -50.45 -1.52 11.59
N ALA A 192 -49.80 -2.04 12.64
CA ALA A 192 -50.38 -3.04 13.52
C ALA A 192 -51.63 -2.53 14.25
N GLU A 193 -51.62 -1.27 14.70
CA GLU A 193 -52.78 -0.62 15.34
C GLU A 193 -53.96 -0.51 14.37
N ARG A 194 -53.73 -0.05 13.13
CA ARG A 194 -54.77 -0.03 12.08
C ARG A 194 -55.33 -1.42 11.76
N GLU A 195 -54.47 -2.44 11.73
CA GLU A 195 -54.89 -3.82 11.47
C GLU A 195 -55.74 -4.38 12.62
N GLN A 196 -55.41 -4.03 13.87
CA GLN A 196 -56.24 -4.36 15.03
C GLN A 196 -57.60 -3.67 14.99
N GLU A 197 -57.65 -2.38 14.64
CA GLU A 197 -58.91 -1.64 14.47
C GLU A 197 -59.81 -2.28 13.40
N ILE A 198 -59.24 -2.64 12.24
CA ILE A 198 -59.99 -3.32 11.16
C ILE A 198 -60.54 -4.66 11.67
N ARG A 199 -59.71 -5.45 12.35
CA ARG A 199 -60.11 -6.76 12.90
C ARG A 199 -61.21 -6.62 13.95
N GLU A 200 -61.19 -5.56 14.74
CA GLU A 200 -62.23 -5.28 15.73
C GLU A 200 -63.53 -4.85 15.05
N GLN A 201 -63.47 -4.03 14.00
CA GLN A 201 -64.62 -3.66 13.18
C GLN A 201 -65.26 -4.89 12.51
N GLU A 202 -64.46 -5.78 11.93
CA GLU A 202 -64.96 -7.04 11.33
C GLU A 202 -65.65 -7.93 12.37
N LYS A 203 -65.09 -8.05 13.58
CA LYS A 203 -65.74 -8.78 14.68
C LYS A 203 -67.08 -8.16 15.07
N ARG A 204 -67.15 -6.83 15.20
CA ARG A 204 -68.41 -6.12 15.50
C ARG A 204 -69.45 -6.32 14.40
N GLU A 205 -69.06 -6.25 13.14
CA GLU A 205 -69.95 -6.52 12.00
C GLU A 205 -70.42 -7.99 11.96
N HIS A 206 -69.52 -8.94 12.26
CA HIS A 206 -69.88 -10.36 12.35
C HIS A 206 -70.89 -10.61 13.48
N GLU A 207 -70.70 -10.00 14.65
CA GLU A 207 -71.62 -10.12 15.77
C GLU A 207 -73.00 -9.54 15.45
N LYS A 208 -73.06 -8.37 14.79
CA LYS A 208 -74.32 -7.79 14.29
C LYS A 208 -75.00 -8.73 13.29
N ARG A 209 -74.24 -9.37 12.39
CA ARG A 209 -74.77 -10.31 11.40
C ARG A 209 -75.36 -11.56 12.07
N LEU A 210 -74.71 -12.08 13.11
CA LEU A 210 -75.25 -13.19 13.91
C LEU A 210 -76.54 -12.80 14.63
N LYS A 211 -76.60 -11.62 15.25
CA LYS A 211 -77.83 -11.11 15.90
C LYS A 211 -79.00 -11.01 14.91
N ARG A 212 -78.77 -10.42 13.73
CA ARG A 212 -79.78 -10.36 12.66
C ARG A 212 -80.23 -11.74 12.18
N LYS A 213 -79.32 -12.73 12.14
CA LYS A 213 -79.67 -14.10 11.76
C LYS A 213 -80.53 -14.78 12.84
N ALA A 214 -80.19 -14.60 14.12
CA ALA A 214 -80.96 -15.12 15.23
C ALA A 214 -82.36 -14.51 15.31
N GLU A 215 -82.50 -13.20 15.07
CA GLU A 215 -83.80 -12.52 14.96
C GLU A 215 -84.66 -13.11 13.84
N ARG A 216 -84.10 -13.31 12.64
CA ARG A 216 -84.81 -13.97 11.52
C ARG A 216 -85.23 -15.40 11.86
N GLU A 217 -84.38 -16.17 12.51
CA GLU A 217 -84.73 -17.53 12.95
C GLU A 217 -85.86 -17.52 14.00
N GLN A 218 -85.88 -16.54 14.90
CA GLN A 218 -86.98 -16.36 15.85
C GLN A 218 -88.28 -15.97 15.14
N GLU A 219 -88.24 -15.06 14.16
CA GLU A 219 -89.40 -14.68 13.34
C GLU A 219 -89.97 -15.89 12.58
N ILE A 220 -89.12 -16.70 11.94
CA ILE A 220 -89.54 -17.93 11.26
C ILE A 220 -90.20 -18.89 12.26
N ARG A 221 -89.61 -19.07 13.44
CA ARG A 221 -90.15 -19.96 14.48
C ARG A 221 -91.48 -19.45 15.04
N GLU A 222 -91.68 -18.14 15.13
CA GLU A 222 -92.97 -17.54 15.47
C GLU A 222 -93.99 -17.73 14.36
N GLN A 223 -93.61 -17.58 13.09
CA GLN A 223 -94.48 -17.83 11.95
C GLN A 223 -94.92 -19.31 11.89
N GLU A 224 -94.02 -20.26 12.11
CA GLU A 224 -94.34 -21.69 12.21
C GLU A 224 -95.30 -21.97 13.38
N ARG A 225 -95.09 -21.34 14.54
CA ARG A 225 -96.01 -21.44 15.68
C ARG A 225 -97.40 -20.88 15.36
N ARG A 226 -97.47 -19.75 14.62
CA ARG A 226 -98.73 -19.18 14.14
C ARG A 226 -99.40 -20.11 13.12
N TYR A 227 -98.64 -20.73 12.21
CA TYR A 227 -99.16 -21.67 11.23
C TYR A 227 -99.73 -22.94 11.88
N LYS A 228 -99.01 -23.52 12.86
CA LYS A 228 -99.49 -24.67 13.68
C LYS A 228 -100.71 -24.36 14.52
N LYS A 229 -100.86 -23.12 15.02
CA LYS A 229 -102.10 -22.68 15.70
C LYS A 229 -103.28 -22.58 14.73
N LYS A 230 -103.03 -22.15 13.49
CA LYS A 230 -104.05 -22.02 12.44
C LYS A 230 -104.47 -23.36 11.83
N SER A 231 -103.59 -24.37 11.85
CA SER A 231 -103.94 -25.74 11.44
C SER A 231 -104.67 -26.53 12.52
N ARG A 232 -104.50 -26.19 13.80
CA ARG A 232 -105.27 -26.77 14.93
C ARG A 232 -106.69 -26.23 15.11
N SER A 233 -107.08 -25.19 14.36
CA SER A 233 -108.43 -24.63 14.41
C SER A 233 -109.31 -25.07 13.23
N LYS A 234 -108.96 -26.18 12.56
CA LYS A 234 -109.63 -26.66 11.35
C LYS A 234 -110.09 -28.12 11.40
N ASP A 235 -110.06 -28.75 12.57
CA ASP A 235 -110.79 -29.98 12.89
C ASP A 235 -111.89 -29.65 13.91
#